data_AF-A0A5C6DBK8-F1
#
_entry.id   AF-A0A5C6DBK8-F1
#
_cell.length_a   1.000
_cell.length_b   1.000
_cell.length_c   1.000
_cell.angle_alpha   90.00
_cell.angle_beta   90.00
_cell.angle_gamma   90.00
#
_symmetry.space_group_name_H-M   'P 1'
#
loop_
_entity.id
_entity.type
_entity.pdbx_description
1 polymer ?
#
loop_
_entity_poly.entity_id
_entity_poly.type
_entity_poly.pdbx_seq_one_letter_code
_entity_poly.pdbx_strand_id
1 'polypeptide(L)'
;MMASTVAGASVLDAGIHTAGSLAAGIGLARLCLGDLADVVIVPADSATFASPNAIFVQTDHPIGAGLACQYAGWPVATDDFFAMGSGPMRAARGREPMLVDLQLIETADQVVGVLESDKMLTTSAVGLIAKDCGVPAANVQIAIAPSTSIAGSVQVVARSIETALHKLHALEFDVRSVVSATGHAPLPPPARPSDTVTGIGRTNDAILYGATVTLWVDHDDDAVNAVANAVPSSHSSDHGRPFAEIFKAYDYDFYKVDPFLFSPAVIAIHNLRSGRTFRAGSIETSILLRSFQS
;
A
#
# COMPACT_ATOMS: atom_id res chain seq x y z
N MET A 1 -9.99 9.09 15.84
CA MET A 1 -9.80 7.66 16.13
C MET A 1 -10.49 7.33 17.44
N MET A 2 -11.06 6.14 17.55
CA MET A 2 -11.67 5.63 18.78
C MET A 2 -10.88 4.39 19.22
N ALA A 3 -10.45 4.37 20.48
CA ALA A 3 -9.75 3.22 21.04
C ALA A 3 -10.74 2.26 21.73
N SER A 4 -10.51 0.96 21.57
CA SER A 4 -11.26 -0.09 22.24
C SER A 4 -10.37 -1.30 22.51
N THR A 5 -10.92 -2.32 23.16
CA THR A 5 -10.23 -3.58 23.45
C THR A 5 -11.08 -4.75 22.98
N VAL A 6 -10.46 -5.71 22.31
CA VAL A 6 -11.11 -6.96 21.86
C VAL A 6 -10.26 -8.13 22.29
N ALA A 7 -10.78 -9.01 23.15
CA ALA A 7 -10.06 -10.18 23.65
C ALA A 7 -8.63 -9.89 24.20
N GLY A 8 -8.45 -8.71 24.80
CA GLY A 8 -7.15 -8.24 25.31
C GLY A 8 -6.34 -7.39 24.31
N ALA A 9 -6.58 -7.51 23.00
CA ALA A 9 -5.91 -6.70 22.00
C ALA A 9 -6.40 -5.25 22.04
N SER A 10 -5.49 -4.30 21.79
CA SER A 10 -5.83 -2.88 21.63
C SER A 10 -6.24 -2.61 20.19
N VAL A 11 -7.39 -1.95 20.00
CA VAL A 11 -7.93 -1.65 18.67
C VAL A 11 -8.15 -0.15 18.50
N LEU A 12 -7.66 0.42 17.40
CA LEU A 12 -7.86 1.80 17.00
C LEU A 12 -8.76 1.87 15.77
N ASP A 13 -10.01 2.27 15.96
CA ASP A 13 -10.94 2.58 14.87
C ASP A 13 -10.62 3.97 14.28
N ALA A 14 -10.21 3.98 13.02
CA ALA A 14 -9.86 5.19 12.28
C ALA A 14 -10.83 5.52 11.14
N GLY A 15 -11.96 4.80 11.01
CA GLY A 15 -12.88 5.07 9.90
C GLY A 15 -14.18 4.25 9.82
N ILE A 16 -14.48 3.36 10.78
CA ILE A 16 -15.72 2.57 10.79
C ILE A 16 -16.82 3.33 11.52
N HIS A 17 -16.64 3.62 12.81
CA HIS A 17 -17.59 4.39 13.62
C HIS A 17 -17.18 5.85 13.80
N THR A 18 -16.09 6.26 13.15
CA THR A 18 -15.61 7.64 13.14
C THR A 18 -15.38 8.09 11.71
N ALA A 19 -15.43 9.39 11.44
CA ALA A 19 -15.10 9.93 10.12
C ALA A 19 -13.61 9.76 9.75
N GLY A 20 -12.76 9.40 10.72
CA GLY A 20 -11.31 9.49 10.58
C GLY A 20 -10.83 10.95 10.47
N SER A 21 -9.60 11.12 10.02
CA SER A 21 -9.04 12.43 9.68
C SER A 21 -7.79 12.22 8.82
N LEU A 22 -7.30 13.30 8.20
CA LEU A 22 -6.03 13.29 7.48
C LEU A 22 -4.87 12.89 8.40
N ALA A 23 -4.84 13.41 9.63
CA ALA A 23 -3.84 13.05 10.63
C ALA A 23 -3.92 11.58 11.05
N ALA A 24 -5.14 11.02 11.17
CA ALA A 24 -5.31 9.59 11.41
C ALA A 24 -4.79 8.76 10.23
N GLY A 25 -5.07 9.19 8.99
CA GLY A 25 -4.56 8.56 7.78
C GLY A 25 -3.03 8.55 7.70
N ILE A 26 -2.38 9.68 8.02
CA ILE A 26 -0.91 9.76 8.11
C ILE A 26 -0.38 8.81 9.18
N GLY A 27 -1.03 8.76 10.35
CA GLY A 27 -0.69 7.82 11.42
C GLY A 27 -0.81 6.36 11.00
N LEU A 28 -1.89 5.99 10.28
CA LEU A 28 -2.05 4.64 9.72
C LEU A 28 -0.98 4.32 8.69
N ALA A 29 -0.67 5.26 7.78
CA ALA A 29 0.35 5.06 6.76
C ALA A 29 1.73 4.82 7.41
N ARG A 30 2.11 5.62 8.41
CA ARG A 30 3.35 5.44 9.17
C ARG A 30 3.36 4.11 9.92
N LEU A 31 2.24 3.70 10.52
CA LEU A 31 2.11 2.39 11.15
C LEU A 31 2.34 1.26 10.13
N CYS A 32 1.70 1.34 8.95
CA CYS A 32 1.93 0.38 7.87
C CYS A 32 3.40 0.32 7.47
N LEU A 33 4.10 1.45 7.44
CA LEU A 33 5.51 1.58 7.07
C LEU A 33 6.49 1.21 8.21
N GLY A 34 6.00 0.74 9.36
CA GLY A 34 6.85 0.45 10.53
C GLY A 34 7.55 1.68 11.10
N ASP A 35 7.01 2.87 10.83
CA ASP A 35 7.59 4.18 11.12
C ASP A 35 8.99 4.42 10.49
N LEU A 36 9.31 3.69 9.42
CA LEU A 36 10.56 3.80 8.67
C LEU A 36 10.48 4.79 7.49
N ALA A 37 9.46 5.63 7.47
CA ALA A 37 9.17 6.54 6.36
C ALA A 37 8.42 7.80 6.83
N ASP A 38 8.76 8.93 6.22
CA ASP A 38 7.99 10.16 6.37
C ASP A 38 6.79 10.13 5.41
N VAL A 39 5.63 10.54 5.91
CA VAL A 39 4.39 10.65 5.12
C VAL A 39 3.79 12.02 5.36
N VAL A 40 3.63 12.80 4.29
CA VAL A 40 3.07 14.15 4.33
C VAL A 40 2.06 14.36 3.21
N ILE A 41 1.08 15.23 3.45
CA ILE A 41 0.17 15.69 2.40
C ILE A 41 0.76 16.96 1.82
N VAL A 42 0.92 17.00 0.50
CA VAL A 42 1.48 18.13 -0.25
C VAL A 42 0.49 18.63 -1.30
N PRO A 43 0.57 19.91 -1.71
CA PRO A 43 -0.19 20.40 -2.86
C PRO A 43 0.17 19.63 -4.14
N ALA A 44 -0.82 19.42 -5.00
CA ALA A 44 -0.66 18.80 -6.30
C ALA A 44 -1.31 19.66 -7.40
N ASP A 45 -0.80 19.54 -8.63
CA ASP A 45 -1.43 20.18 -9.78
C ASP A 45 -2.73 19.46 -10.15
N SER A 46 -3.87 20.05 -9.80
CA SER A 46 -5.20 19.50 -10.09
C SER A 46 -5.44 19.25 -11.59
N ALA A 47 -4.78 19.99 -12.49
CA ALA A 47 -4.95 19.78 -13.93
C ALA A 47 -4.35 18.44 -14.36
N THR A 48 -3.21 18.05 -13.78
CA THR A 48 -2.54 16.78 -14.05
C THR A 48 -3.15 15.63 -13.24
N PHE A 49 -3.48 15.87 -11.97
CA PHE A 49 -3.76 14.82 -11.00
C PHE A 49 -5.24 14.62 -10.66
N ALA A 50 -6.14 15.46 -11.20
CA ALA A 50 -7.55 15.51 -10.82
C ALA A 50 -7.81 15.73 -9.31
N SER A 51 -6.77 16.10 -8.56
CA SER A 51 -6.80 16.37 -7.12
C SER A 51 -5.81 17.48 -6.77
N PRO A 52 -6.18 18.40 -5.87
CA PRO A 52 -5.29 19.46 -5.41
C PRO A 52 -4.28 18.99 -4.34
N ASN A 53 -4.39 17.75 -3.86
CA ASN A 53 -3.52 17.21 -2.83
C ASN A 53 -2.93 15.88 -3.28
N ALA A 54 -1.72 15.61 -2.83
CA ALA A 54 -1.05 14.32 -2.98
C ALA A 54 -0.47 13.84 -1.66
N ILE A 55 -0.29 12.53 -1.54
CA ILE A 55 0.51 11.92 -0.50
C ILE A 55 1.94 11.80 -1.03
N PHE A 56 2.87 12.41 -0.30
CA PHE A 56 4.30 12.23 -0.49
C PHE A 56 4.86 11.32 0.59
N VAL A 57 5.62 10.32 0.17
CA VAL A 57 6.29 9.35 1.04
C VAL A 57 7.78 9.38 0.75
N GLN A 58 8.60 9.34 1.78
CA GLN A 58 10.06 9.26 1.67
C GLN A 58 10.62 8.24 2.66
N THR A 59 11.56 7.42 2.22
CA THR A 59 12.23 6.43 3.08
C THR A 59 13.65 6.14 2.61
N ASP A 60 14.55 5.96 3.58
CA ASP A 60 15.90 5.39 3.40
C ASP A 60 15.97 3.93 3.88
N HIS A 61 14.81 3.31 4.10
CA HIS A 61 14.66 1.89 4.43
C HIS A 61 13.63 1.21 3.52
N PRO A 62 13.76 1.28 2.17
CA PRO A 62 12.66 0.94 1.26
C PRO A 62 12.13 -0.48 1.44
N ILE A 63 13.04 -1.45 1.61
CA ILE A 63 12.69 -2.88 1.78
C ILE A 63 11.96 -3.14 3.11
N GLY A 64 12.44 -2.53 4.20
CA GLY A 64 11.82 -2.66 5.52
C GLY A 64 10.47 -1.96 5.58
N ALA A 65 10.41 -0.71 5.11
CA ALA A 65 9.19 0.08 5.11
C ALA A 65 8.13 -0.51 4.17
N GLY A 66 8.50 -0.78 2.91
CA GLY A 66 7.59 -1.24 1.87
C GLY A 66 7.25 -2.72 1.95
N LEU A 67 8.25 -3.60 1.84
CA LEU A 67 8.01 -5.03 1.66
C LEU A 67 7.81 -5.78 2.98
N ALA A 68 8.62 -5.49 3.99
CA ALA A 68 8.50 -6.14 5.31
C ALA A 68 7.24 -5.69 6.03
N CYS A 69 6.94 -4.38 6.01
CA CYS A 69 5.83 -3.80 6.76
C CYS A 69 4.62 -3.49 5.86
N GLN A 70 4.72 -2.50 4.96
CA GLN A 70 3.56 -1.86 4.34
C GLN A 70 2.74 -2.80 3.46
N TYR A 71 3.37 -3.70 2.71
CA TYR A 71 2.68 -4.59 1.77
C TYR A 71 1.49 -5.31 2.43
N ALA A 72 0.34 -5.31 1.75
CA ALA A 72 -0.89 -5.93 2.25
C ALA A 72 -0.90 -7.44 1.96
N GLY A 73 0.10 -8.16 2.48
CA GLY A 73 0.36 -9.56 2.15
C GLY A 73 -0.39 -10.60 2.99
N TRP A 74 -1.12 -10.18 4.04
CA TRP A 74 -1.77 -11.11 4.96
C TRP A 74 -3.30 -11.04 4.87
N PRO A 75 -3.97 -12.00 4.21
CA PRO A 75 -5.42 -12.17 4.35
C PRO A 75 -5.75 -12.72 5.74
N VAL A 76 -6.23 -11.87 6.65
CA VAL A 76 -6.70 -12.28 7.99
C VAL A 76 -8.12 -12.78 7.84
N ALA A 77 -8.29 -14.10 7.80
CA ALA A 77 -9.57 -14.76 7.53
C ALA A 77 -9.96 -15.73 8.65
N THR A 78 -11.15 -15.52 9.20
CA THR A 78 -11.86 -16.42 10.12
C THR A 78 -13.30 -16.62 9.63
N ASP A 79 -14.06 -17.49 10.29
CA ASP A 79 -15.46 -17.77 9.89
C ASP A 79 -16.37 -16.53 9.91
N ASP A 80 -16.00 -15.51 10.69
CA ASP A 80 -16.77 -14.29 10.96
C ASP A 80 -16.07 -12.98 10.56
N PHE A 81 -14.84 -13.04 10.06
CA PHE A 81 -14.03 -11.85 9.75
C PHE A 81 -13.10 -12.05 8.56
N PHE A 82 -12.97 -11.01 7.73
CA PHE A 82 -12.01 -10.95 6.64
C PHE A 82 -11.46 -9.52 6.50
N ALA A 83 -10.14 -9.39 6.42
CA ALA A 83 -9.47 -8.14 6.08
C ALA A 83 -8.08 -8.39 5.51
N MET A 84 -7.59 -7.46 4.68
CA MET A 84 -6.18 -7.45 4.30
C MET A 84 -5.36 -6.77 5.39
N GLY A 85 -4.35 -7.48 5.88
CA GLY A 85 -3.43 -7.06 6.93
C GLY A 85 -2.12 -6.52 6.38
N SER A 86 -1.70 -5.39 6.94
CA SER A 86 -0.44 -4.68 6.66
C SER A 86 0.27 -4.31 7.97
N GLY A 87 1.52 -3.87 7.86
CA GLY A 87 2.33 -3.38 8.97
C GLY A 87 3.30 -4.42 9.54
N PRO A 88 4.11 -4.03 10.55
CA PRO A 88 5.19 -4.84 11.12
C PRO A 88 4.77 -6.24 11.58
N MET A 89 3.51 -6.44 11.98
CA MET A 89 2.99 -7.77 12.34
C MET A 89 3.25 -8.85 11.28
N ARG A 90 3.39 -8.47 10.00
CA ARG A 90 3.74 -9.40 8.92
C ARG A 90 5.13 -9.97 9.04
N ALA A 91 6.12 -9.16 9.41
CA ALA A 91 7.49 -9.60 9.65
C ALA A 91 7.55 -10.60 10.82
N ALA A 92 6.75 -10.37 11.88
CA ALA A 92 6.63 -11.31 13.01
C ALA A 92 5.92 -12.62 12.62
N ARG A 93 4.91 -12.56 11.73
CA ARG A 93 4.25 -13.76 11.18
C ARG A 93 5.20 -14.57 10.28
N GLY A 94 5.95 -13.90 9.41
CA GLY A 94 7.02 -14.49 8.60
C GLY A 94 6.61 -15.61 7.62
N ARG A 95 5.37 -15.63 7.13
CA ARG A 95 4.85 -16.73 6.29
C ARG A 95 4.79 -16.44 4.79
N GLU A 96 4.98 -15.20 4.36
CA GLU A 96 4.97 -14.88 2.93
C GLU A 96 6.32 -15.25 2.29
N PRO A 97 6.34 -15.91 1.11
CA PRO A 97 7.59 -16.34 0.45
C PRO A 97 8.60 -15.21 0.28
N MET A 98 8.14 -14.03 -0.15
CA MET A 98 8.98 -12.83 -0.29
C MET A 98 9.70 -12.45 1.02
N LEU A 99 9.06 -12.60 2.19
CA LEU A 99 9.71 -12.29 3.47
C LEU A 99 10.83 -13.28 3.78
N VAL A 100 10.65 -14.56 3.43
CA VAL A 100 11.68 -15.60 3.58
C VAL A 100 12.84 -15.32 2.63
N ASP A 101 12.53 -15.09 1.35
CA ASP A 101 13.51 -14.88 0.28
C ASP A 101 14.38 -13.64 0.54
N LEU A 102 13.77 -12.59 1.09
CA LEU A 102 14.43 -11.33 1.44
C LEU A 102 15.03 -11.30 2.86
N GLN A 103 14.79 -12.34 3.67
CA GLN A 103 15.22 -12.42 5.09
C GLN A 103 14.67 -11.27 5.94
N LEU A 104 13.37 -10.98 5.79
CA LEU A 104 12.65 -9.88 6.45
C LEU A 104 11.77 -10.35 7.62
N ILE A 105 12.10 -11.50 8.22
CA ILE A 105 11.36 -12.09 9.34
C ILE A 105 11.95 -11.61 10.65
N GLU A 106 11.11 -11.29 11.62
CA GLU A 106 11.52 -10.84 12.95
C GLU A 106 10.86 -11.66 14.08
N THR A 107 11.42 -11.57 15.27
CA THR A 107 10.77 -12.01 16.50
C THR A 107 10.34 -10.79 17.29
N ALA A 108 9.08 -10.76 17.75
CA ALA A 108 8.55 -9.62 18.47
C ALA A 108 7.82 -10.05 19.74
N ASP A 109 7.96 -9.28 20.80
CA ASP A 109 7.15 -9.44 22.02
C ASP A 109 5.76 -8.80 21.87
N GLN A 110 5.62 -7.84 20.97
CA GLN A 110 4.38 -7.15 20.63
C GLN A 110 4.26 -6.97 19.13
N VAL A 111 3.04 -7.05 18.61
CA VAL A 111 2.79 -6.86 17.18
C VAL A 111 1.81 -5.73 16.94
N VAL A 112 2.11 -4.97 15.90
CA VAL A 112 1.33 -3.80 15.48
C VAL A 112 0.99 -3.95 14.00
N GLY A 113 -0.27 -3.72 13.64
CA GLY A 113 -0.72 -3.87 12.26
C GLY A 113 -1.93 -3.00 11.92
N VAL A 114 -2.19 -2.87 10.62
CA VAL A 114 -3.38 -2.22 10.08
C VAL A 114 -4.22 -3.25 9.33
N LEU A 115 -5.54 -3.19 9.53
CA LEU A 115 -6.51 -3.95 8.76
C LEU A 115 -7.36 -3.01 7.91
N GLU A 116 -7.46 -3.31 6.62
CA GLU A 116 -8.43 -2.65 5.74
C GLU A 116 -9.77 -3.38 5.81
N SER A 117 -10.73 -2.80 6.53
CA SER A 117 -12.06 -3.40 6.72
C SER A 117 -13.10 -2.36 7.15
N ASP A 118 -14.36 -2.63 6.79
CA ASP A 118 -15.55 -1.91 7.25
C ASP A 118 -16.21 -2.55 8.49
N LYS A 119 -15.65 -3.66 8.98
CA LYS A 119 -16.09 -4.37 10.19
C LYS A 119 -15.04 -4.28 11.28
N MET A 120 -15.48 -4.16 12.53
CA MET A 120 -14.56 -4.21 13.67
C MET A 120 -13.94 -5.60 13.83
N LEU A 121 -12.73 -5.61 14.38
CA LEU A 121 -11.99 -6.82 14.70
C LEU A 121 -12.77 -7.73 15.64
N THR A 122 -12.80 -9.03 15.35
CA THR A 122 -13.48 -10.06 16.17
C THR A 122 -12.51 -10.79 17.10
N THR A 123 -13.03 -11.46 18.13
CA THR A 123 -12.22 -12.29 19.05
C THR A 123 -11.47 -13.41 18.33
N SER A 124 -12.10 -14.05 17.34
CA SER A 124 -11.50 -15.08 16.48
C SER A 124 -10.31 -14.52 15.68
N ALA A 125 -10.47 -13.32 15.08
CA ALA A 125 -9.40 -12.65 14.34
C ALA A 125 -8.23 -12.25 15.25
N VAL A 126 -8.49 -11.75 16.47
CA VAL A 126 -7.45 -11.51 17.48
C VAL A 126 -6.69 -12.80 17.80
N GLY A 127 -7.41 -13.90 18.03
CA GLY A 127 -6.81 -15.20 18.32
C GLY A 127 -5.93 -15.71 17.18
N LEU A 128 -6.37 -15.53 15.92
CA LEU A 128 -5.57 -15.87 14.74
C LEU A 128 -4.29 -15.04 14.69
N ILE A 129 -4.38 -13.71 14.84
CA ILE A 129 -3.21 -12.81 14.77
C ILE A 129 -2.21 -13.14 15.87
N ALA A 130 -2.68 -13.28 17.11
CA ALA A 130 -1.84 -13.61 18.26
C ALA A 130 -1.09 -14.94 18.05
N LYS A 131 -1.82 -15.99 17.63
CA LYS A 131 -1.26 -17.31 17.35
C LYS A 131 -0.21 -17.26 16.24
N ASP A 132 -0.53 -16.62 15.12
CA ASP A 132 0.32 -16.62 13.93
C ASP A 132 1.58 -15.77 14.10
N CYS A 133 1.52 -14.74 14.93
CA CYS A 133 2.67 -13.91 15.30
C CYS A 133 3.42 -14.43 16.55
N GLY A 134 2.94 -15.48 17.21
CA GLY A 134 3.60 -16.04 18.40
C GLY A 134 3.55 -15.14 19.64
N VAL A 135 2.55 -14.26 19.78
CA VAL A 135 2.42 -13.34 20.92
C VAL A 135 1.11 -13.56 21.69
N PRO A 136 1.03 -13.17 22.97
CA PRO A 136 -0.25 -13.11 23.69
C PRO A 136 -1.22 -12.11 23.05
N ALA A 137 -2.52 -12.35 23.15
CA ALA A 137 -3.54 -11.44 22.62
C ALA A 137 -3.45 -10.00 23.19
N ALA A 138 -3.01 -9.86 24.45
CA ALA A 138 -2.76 -8.56 25.08
C ALA A 138 -1.64 -7.73 24.42
N ASN A 139 -0.79 -8.39 23.64
CA ASN A 139 0.34 -7.79 22.93
C ASN A 139 0.04 -7.53 21.45
N VAL A 140 -1.23 -7.69 21.04
CA VAL A 140 -1.71 -7.37 19.70
C VAL A 140 -2.29 -5.96 19.69
N GLN A 141 -1.81 -5.12 18.78
CA GLN A 141 -2.28 -3.75 18.56
C GLN A 141 -2.68 -3.57 17.11
N ILE A 142 -3.95 -3.26 16.86
CA ILE A 142 -4.51 -3.18 15.50
C ILE A 142 -5.15 -1.82 15.28
N ALA A 143 -4.81 -1.16 14.19
CA ALA A 143 -5.59 -0.06 13.67
C ALA A 143 -6.45 -0.53 12.49
N ILE A 144 -7.65 0.04 12.35
CA ILE A 144 -8.63 -0.42 11.35
C ILE A 144 -9.32 0.74 10.67
N ALA A 145 -9.41 0.69 9.34
CA ALA A 145 -10.13 1.68 8.55
C ALA A 145 -10.60 1.09 7.21
N PRO A 146 -11.81 1.43 6.74
CA PRO A 146 -12.26 1.05 5.41
C PRO A 146 -11.67 1.98 4.35
N SER A 147 -11.50 1.48 3.12
CA SER A 147 -11.05 2.26 1.95
C SER A 147 -11.95 3.46 1.61
N THR A 148 -13.20 3.44 2.07
CA THR A 148 -14.18 4.53 1.91
C THR A 148 -13.98 5.68 2.92
N SER A 149 -13.10 5.54 3.91
CA SER A 149 -12.82 6.58 4.91
C SER A 149 -11.65 7.48 4.50
N ILE A 150 -11.54 8.66 5.15
CA ILE A 150 -10.39 9.57 4.97
C ILE A 150 -9.09 8.84 5.31
N ALA A 151 -9.05 8.15 6.45
CA ALA A 151 -7.83 7.48 6.92
C ALA A 151 -7.44 6.30 6.02
N GLY A 152 -8.43 5.52 5.56
CA GLY A 152 -8.25 4.44 4.60
C GLY A 152 -7.72 4.95 3.25
N SER A 153 -8.28 6.04 2.72
CA SER A 153 -7.82 6.63 1.47
C SER A 153 -6.35 7.10 1.55
N VAL A 154 -5.98 7.79 2.64
CA VAL A 154 -4.59 8.25 2.83
C VAL A 154 -3.62 7.06 2.94
N GLN A 155 -3.94 6.03 3.74
CA GLN A 155 -3.02 4.91 3.93
C GLN A 155 -2.83 4.09 2.64
N VAL A 156 -3.88 3.90 1.84
CA VAL A 156 -3.75 3.16 0.57
C VAL A 156 -2.87 3.96 -0.39
N VAL A 157 -3.12 5.26 -0.56
CA VAL A 157 -2.36 6.11 -1.49
C VAL A 157 -0.88 6.24 -1.08
N ALA A 158 -0.58 6.11 0.22
CA ALA A 158 0.79 6.08 0.73
C ALA A 158 1.59 4.81 0.32
N ARG A 159 1.00 3.86 -0.41
CA ARG A 159 1.65 2.60 -0.82
C ARG A 159 2.44 2.70 -2.12
N SER A 160 2.55 3.88 -2.72
CA SER A 160 3.22 4.05 -4.01
C SER A 160 4.63 3.45 -4.09
N ILE A 161 5.46 3.61 -3.05
CA ILE A 161 6.81 3.01 -3.00
C ILE A 161 6.72 1.48 -2.92
N GLU A 162 5.84 0.96 -2.06
CA GLU A 162 5.66 -0.48 -1.88
C GLU A 162 5.25 -1.17 -3.18
N THR A 163 4.29 -0.62 -3.94
CA THR A 163 3.85 -1.23 -5.20
C THR A 163 4.97 -1.28 -6.24
N ALA A 164 5.84 -0.25 -6.29
CA ALA A 164 7.02 -0.26 -7.14
C ALA A 164 8.04 -1.34 -6.73
N LEU A 165 8.31 -1.47 -5.42
CA LEU A 165 9.24 -2.47 -4.89
C LEU A 165 8.72 -3.90 -5.09
N HIS A 166 7.43 -4.13 -4.84
CA HIS A 166 6.82 -5.43 -5.03
C HIS A 166 6.86 -5.84 -6.50
N LYS A 167 6.58 -4.89 -7.41
CA LYS A 167 6.70 -5.08 -8.85
C LYS A 167 8.13 -5.38 -9.29
N LEU A 168 9.13 -4.67 -8.78
CA LEU A 168 10.55 -4.94 -9.05
C LEU A 168 10.96 -6.34 -8.59
N HIS A 169 10.58 -6.74 -7.38
CA HIS A 169 10.84 -8.08 -6.88
C HIS A 169 10.20 -9.15 -7.76
N ALA A 170 8.96 -8.94 -8.21
CA ALA A 170 8.27 -9.87 -9.11
C ALA A 170 8.87 -9.94 -10.52
N LEU A 171 9.65 -8.92 -10.93
CA LEU A 171 10.49 -8.90 -12.12
C LEU A 171 11.91 -9.43 -11.87
N GLU A 172 12.14 -10.08 -10.72
CA GLU A 172 13.42 -10.65 -10.30
C GLU A 172 14.57 -9.63 -10.18
N PHE A 173 14.24 -8.33 -10.03
CA PHE A 173 15.22 -7.31 -9.71
C PHE A 173 15.66 -7.41 -8.25
N ASP A 174 16.97 -7.29 -7.97
CA ASP A 174 17.47 -7.29 -6.60
C ASP A 174 17.10 -5.99 -5.87
N VAL A 175 15.94 -5.99 -5.23
CA VAL A 175 15.41 -4.86 -4.45
C VAL A 175 16.30 -4.48 -3.26
N ARG A 176 17.28 -5.31 -2.87
CA ARG A 176 18.28 -4.95 -1.86
C ARG A 176 19.23 -3.84 -2.31
N SER A 177 19.34 -3.64 -3.63
CA SER A 177 20.13 -2.54 -4.20
C SER A 177 19.44 -1.17 -4.11
N VAL A 178 18.17 -1.11 -3.71
CA VAL A 178 17.44 0.16 -3.54
C VAL A 178 17.84 0.80 -2.21
N VAL A 179 18.53 1.94 -2.29
CA VAL A 179 19.07 2.67 -1.14
C VAL A 179 18.03 3.61 -0.53
N SER A 180 17.38 4.41 -1.36
CA SER A 180 16.37 5.40 -0.94
C SER A 180 15.22 5.43 -1.93
N ALA A 181 14.05 5.87 -1.47
CA ALA A 181 12.86 5.96 -2.30
C ALA A 181 11.99 7.16 -1.92
N THR A 182 11.38 7.78 -2.92
CA THR A 182 10.26 8.70 -2.75
C THR A 182 9.08 8.27 -3.61
N GLY A 183 7.87 8.56 -3.12
CA GLY A 183 6.63 8.31 -3.83
C GLY A 183 5.72 9.51 -3.73
N HIS A 184 5.05 9.87 -4.82
CA HIS A 184 4.08 10.95 -4.88
C HIS A 184 2.84 10.45 -5.62
N ALA A 185 1.69 10.41 -4.95
CA ALA A 185 0.43 9.94 -5.54
C ALA A 185 -0.74 10.87 -5.15
N PRO A 186 -1.65 11.21 -6.09
CA PRO A 186 -2.76 12.10 -5.80
C PRO A 186 -3.73 11.50 -4.77
N LEU A 187 -4.17 12.31 -3.82
CA LEU A 187 -5.14 11.88 -2.82
C LEU A 187 -6.56 12.03 -3.41
N PRO A 188 -7.30 10.94 -3.68
CA PRO A 188 -8.64 11.04 -4.23
C PRO A 188 -9.64 11.50 -3.16
N PRO A 189 -10.82 12.01 -3.58
CA PRO A 189 -11.94 12.17 -2.67
C PRO A 189 -12.40 10.78 -2.17
N PRO A 190 -12.61 10.59 -0.86
CA PRO A 190 -13.14 9.34 -0.33
C PRO A 190 -14.48 8.98 -0.99
N ALA A 191 -14.72 7.69 -1.19
CA ALA A 191 -16.02 7.20 -1.62
C ALA A 191 -17.05 7.32 -0.49
N ARG A 192 -18.33 7.12 -0.80
CA ARG A 192 -19.36 7.04 0.24
C ARG A 192 -19.11 5.81 1.12
N PRO A 193 -19.42 5.85 2.43
CA PRO A 193 -19.13 4.75 3.35
C PRO A 193 -19.59 3.36 2.88
N SER A 194 -20.75 3.28 2.20
CA SER A 194 -21.33 2.03 1.69
C SER A 194 -20.85 1.62 0.29
N ASP A 195 -19.92 2.36 -0.31
CA ASP A 195 -19.51 2.25 -1.71
C ASP A 195 -18.06 1.73 -1.80
N THR A 196 -17.83 0.54 -1.23
CA THR A 196 -16.49 -0.07 -1.09
C THR A 196 -15.78 -0.24 -2.43
N VAL A 197 -16.51 -0.61 -3.48
CA VAL A 197 -15.94 -0.78 -4.84
C VAL A 197 -15.35 0.55 -5.34
N THR A 198 -16.06 1.66 -5.16
CA THR A 198 -15.55 2.98 -5.55
C THR A 198 -14.38 3.42 -4.66
N GLY A 199 -14.42 3.10 -3.36
CA GLY A 199 -13.31 3.38 -2.43
C GLY A 199 -12.02 2.67 -2.82
N ILE A 200 -12.11 1.36 -3.09
CA ILE A 200 -11.00 0.55 -3.62
C ILE A 200 -10.54 1.10 -4.98
N GLY A 201 -11.48 1.37 -5.89
CA GLY A 201 -11.19 1.87 -7.23
C GLY A 201 -10.37 3.16 -7.23
N ARG A 202 -10.88 4.20 -6.56
CA ARG A 202 -10.23 5.52 -6.52
C ARG A 202 -8.84 5.48 -5.89
N THR A 203 -8.68 4.73 -4.80
CA THR A 203 -7.40 4.65 -4.08
C THR A 203 -6.35 3.87 -4.85
N ASN A 204 -6.74 2.81 -5.56
CA ASN A 204 -5.84 2.12 -6.50
C ASN A 204 -5.53 3.00 -7.71
N ASP A 205 -6.53 3.65 -8.31
CA ASP A 205 -6.36 4.51 -9.49
C ASP A 205 -5.39 5.67 -9.23
N ALA A 206 -5.38 6.21 -8.02
CA ALA A 206 -4.39 7.18 -7.59
C ALA A 206 -2.95 6.68 -7.77
N ILE A 207 -2.68 5.41 -7.48
CA ILE A 207 -1.36 4.81 -7.66
C ILE A 207 -1.12 4.44 -9.13
N LEU A 208 -2.04 3.65 -9.68
CA LEU A 208 -1.97 3.09 -11.03
C LEU A 208 -1.78 4.15 -12.10
N TYR A 209 -2.48 5.27 -11.97
CA TYR A 209 -2.60 6.29 -13.01
C TYR A 209 -2.01 7.64 -12.59
N GLY A 210 -1.67 7.82 -11.32
CA GLY A 210 -1.16 9.08 -10.78
C GLY A 210 0.13 9.00 -9.97
N ALA A 211 0.61 7.83 -9.56
CA ALA A 211 1.83 7.78 -8.76
C ALA A 211 3.09 7.97 -9.60
N THR A 212 4.00 8.80 -9.10
CA THR A 212 5.39 8.84 -9.53
C THR A 212 6.26 8.34 -8.38
N VAL A 213 7.08 7.33 -8.65
CA VAL A 213 8.04 6.78 -7.69
C VAL A 213 9.45 7.05 -8.20
N THR A 214 10.32 7.52 -7.31
CA THR A 214 11.75 7.71 -7.59
C THR A 214 12.57 6.83 -6.67
N LEU A 215 13.49 6.05 -7.24
CA LEU A 215 14.36 5.13 -6.52
C LEU A 215 15.81 5.51 -6.75
N TRP A 216 16.62 5.50 -5.69
CA TRP A 216 18.08 5.58 -5.77
C TRP A 216 18.62 4.17 -5.59
N VAL A 217 19.37 3.69 -6.58
CA VAL A 217 19.73 2.28 -6.72
C VAL A 217 21.23 2.14 -6.94
N ASP A 218 21.88 1.25 -6.19
CA ASP A 218 23.27 0.84 -6.36
C ASP A 218 23.36 -0.50 -7.12
N HIS A 219 23.22 -0.44 -8.45
CA HIS A 219 23.21 -1.64 -9.30
C HIS A 219 23.81 -1.35 -10.69
N ASP A 220 24.08 -2.39 -11.48
CA ASP A 220 24.50 -2.26 -12.88
C ASP A 220 23.37 -1.74 -13.79
N ASP A 221 23.72 -0.87 -14.73
CA ASP A 221 22.80 -0.26 -15.69
C ASP A 221 21.98 -1.30 -16.49
N ASP A 222 22.60 -2.42 -16.87
CA ASP A 222 21.93 -3.45 -17.70
C ASP A 222 20.77 -4.10 -16.95
N ALA A 223 20.93 -4.35 -15.65
CA ALA A 223 19.85 -4.87 -14.82
C ALA A 223 18.73 -3.85 -14.61
N VAL A 224 19.06 -2.56 -14.46
CA VAL A 224 18.04 -1.50 -14.37
C VAL A 224 17.29 -1.37 -15.70
N ASN A 225 18.00 -1.39 -16.84
CA ASN A 225 17.41 -1.35 -18.18
C ASN A 225 16.45 -2.53 -18.43
N ALA A 226 16.78 -3.72 -17.94
CA ALA A 226 15.98 -4.91 -18.12
C ALA A 226 14.57 -4.78 -17.53
N VAL A 227 14.41 -4.00 -16.45
CA VAL A 227 13.14 -3.92 -15.69
C VAL A 227 12.43 -2.57 -15.79
N ALA A 228 13.15 -1.47 -16.04
CA ALA A 228 12.60 -0.11 -15.91
C ALA A 228 11.30 0.11 -16.72
N ASN A 229 11.22 -0.41 -17.96
CA ASN A 229 10.03 -0.27 -18.80
C ASN A 229 8.87 -1.20 -18.43
N ALA A 230 9.12 -2.22 -17.62
CA ALA A 230 8.12 -3.19 -17.18
C ALA A 230 7.53 -2.87 -15.81
N VAL A 231 8.13 -1.93 -15.06
CA VAL A 231 7.63 -1.50 -13.73
C VAL A 231 6.31 -0.72 -13.82
N PRO A 232 6.12 0.26 -14.73
CA PRO A 232 4.89 1.04 -14.74
C PRO A 232 3.63 0.20 -14.98
N SER A 233 2.51 0.65 -14.43
CA SER A 233 1.19 0.02 -14.58
C SER A 233 0.77 -0.15 -16.04
N SER A 234 1.24 0.73 -16.93
CA SER A 234 0.98 0.68 -18.37
C SER A 234 1.56 -0.55 -19.08
N HIS A 235 2.39 -1.34 -18.42
CA HIS A 235 2.86 -2.62 -18.92
C HIS A 235 1.84 -3.76 -18.75
N SER A 236 0.85 -3.60 -17.88
CA SER A 236 -0.20 -4.59 -17.66
C SER A 236 -1.23 -4.60 -18.79
N SER A 237 -1.76 -5.78 -19.12
CA SER A 237 -2.86 -5.92 -20.09
C SER A 237 -4.20 -5.34 -19.61
N ASP A 238 -4.36 -5.15 -18.30
CA ASP A 238 -5.58 -4.59 -17.70
C ASP A 238 -5.59 -3.06 -17.61
N HIS A 239 -4.47 -2.41 -17.93
CA HIS A 239 -4.32 -0.96 -17.89
C HIS A 239 -5.24 -0.22 -18.88
N GLY A 240 -5.71 0.97 -18.50
CA GLY A 240 -6.35 1.93 -19.43
C GLY A 240 -7.79 2.32 -19.06
N ARG A 241 -8.31 1.83 -17.94
CA ARG A 241 -9.65 2.17 -17.43
C ARG A 241 -9.68 2.15 -15.89
N PRO A 242 -10.61 2.90 -15.25
CA PRO A 242 -10.71 2.94 -13.80
C PRO A 242 -10.76 1.53 -13.18
N PHE A 243 -10.06 1.33 -12.05
CA PHE A 243 -9.93 0.03 -11.42
C PHE A 243 -11.28 -0.56 -11.00
N ALA A 244 -12.26 0.28 -10.63
CA ALA A 244 -13.62 -0.18 -10.35
C ALA A 244 -14.28 -0.89 -11.56
N GLU A 245 -14.00 -0.44 -12.78
CA GLU A 245 -14.48 -1.10 -14.01
C GLU A 245 -13.77 -2.43 -14.27
N ILE A 246 -12.45 -2.49 -14.02
CA ILE A 246 -11.64 -3.71 -14.11
C ILE A 246 -12.16 -4.74 -13.10
N PHE A 247 -12.28 -4.32 -11.84
CA PHE A 247 -12.70 -5.19 -10.75
C PHE A 247 -14.10 -5.74 -10.97
N LYS A 248 -15.02 -4.92 -11.48
CA LYS A 248 -16.36 -5.37 -11.89
C LYS A 248 -16.31 -6.35 -13.07
N ALA A 249 -15.44 -6.13 -14.06
CA ALA A 249 -15.31 -7.03 -15.22
C ALA A 249 -14.81 -8.44 -14.85
N TYR A 250 -14.13 -8.56 -13.70
CA TYR A 250 -13.67 -9.83 -13.14
C TYR A 250 -14.54 -10.37 -12.00
N ASP A 251 -15.79 -9.91 -11.90
CA ASP A 251 -16.74 -10.32 -10.86
C ASP A 251 -16.23 -10.09 -9.43
N TYR A 252 -15.47 -9.01 -9.23
CA TYR A 252 -14.85 -8.63 -7.95
C TYR A 252 -13.83 -9.65 -7.42
N ASP A 253 -13.20 -10.39 -8.33
CA ASP A 253 -12.15 -11.37 -8.02
C ASP A 253 -10.76 -10.79 -8.30
N PHE A 254 -10.04 -10.42 -7.23
CA PHE A 254 -8.68 -9.89 -7.32
C PHE A 254 -7.69 -10.87 -7.97
N TYR A 255 -7.93 -12.19 -7.90
CA TYR A 255 -7.00 -13.18 -8.46
C TYR A 255 -7.05 -13.25 -9.99
N LYS A 256 -8.07 -12.68 -10.62
CA LYS A 256 -8.21 -12.63 -12.08
C LYS A 256 -7.64 -11.35 -12.69
N VAL A 257 -7.39 -10.33 -11.87
CA VAL A 257 -6.70 -9.11 -12.30
C VAL A 257 -5.22 -9.44 -12.48
N ASP A 258 -4.62 -8.93 -13.55
CA ASP A 258 -3.18 -9.04 -13.75
C ASP A 258 -2.44 -8.49 -12.51
N PRO A 259 -1.67 -9.32 -11.78
CA PRO A 259 -0.98 -8.88 -10.57
C PRO A 259 0.04 -7.78 -10.86
N PHE A 260 0.49 -7.66 -12.11
CA PHE A 260 1.39 -6.63 -12.57
C PHE A 260 0.74 -5.26 -12.79
N LEU A 261 -0.59 -5.18 -12.75
CA LEU A 261 -1.31 -3.92 -12.76
C LEU A 261 -0.93 -3.05 -11.55
N PHE A 262 -0.83 -3.65 -10.35
CA PHE A 262 -0.57 -2.96 -9.08
C PHE A 262 0.86 -2.40 -8.98
N SER A 263 1.10 -1.30 -9.67
CA SER A 263 2.39 -0.63 -9.82
C SER A 263 2.17 0.86 -10.12
N PRO A 264 3.19 1.73 -9.98
CA PRO A 264 3.00 3.16 -10.17
C PRO A 264 2.80 3.53 -11.65
N ALA A 265 2.20 4.70 -11.89
CA ALA A 265 2.05 5.27 -13.24
C ALA A 265 3.41 5.64 -13.87
N VAL A 266 4.35 6.14 -13.06
CA VAL A 266 5.69 6.55 -13.47
C VAL A 266 6.75 6.02 -12.50
N ILE A 267 7.85 5.51 -13.06
CA ILE A 267 9.05 5.17 -12.30
C ILE A 267 10.24 6.03 -12.80
N ALA A 268 11.06 6.50 -11.87
CA ALA A 268 12.38 7.06 -12.14
C ALA A 268 13.41 6.32 -11.28
N ILE A 269 14.44 5.76 -11.89
CA ILE A 269 15.53 5.05 -11.22
C ILE A 269 16.81 5.83 -11.43
N HIS A 270 17.33 6.42 -10.37
CA HIS A 270 18.63 7.07 -10.31
C HIS A 270 19.68 6.03 -9.93
N ASN A 271 20.55 5.68 -10.88
CA ASN A 271 21.62 4.73 -10.64
C ASN A 271 22.83 5.44 -10.00
N LEU A 272 23.17 5.05 -8.78
CA LEU A 272 24.26 5.60 -7.98
C LEU A 272 25.65 5.24 -8.54
N ARG A 273 25.78 4.11 -9.25
CA ARG A 273 27.06 3.68 -9.85
C ARG A 273 27.42 4.50 -11.08
N SER A 274 26.45 4.69 -11.98
CA SER A 274 26.68 5.32 -13.29
C SER A 274 26.29 6.79 -13.35
N GLY A 275 25.51 7.28 -12.39
CA GLY A 275 24.92 8.62 -12.41
C GLY A 275 23.78 8.79 -13.42
N ARG A 276 23.36 7.72 -14.10
CA ARG A 276 22.28 7.76 -15.09
C ARG A 276 20.91 7.69 -14.43
N THR A 277 19.92 8.19 -15.15
CA THR A 277 18.51 8.08 -14.76
C THR A 277 17.74 7.32 -15.83
N PHE A 278 16.97 6.33 -15.40
CA PHE A 278 16.05 5.56 -16.23
C PHE A 278 14.64 5.93 -15.84
N ARG A 279 13.82 6.38 -16.80
CA ARG A 279 12.46 6.83 -16.53
C ARG A 279 11.48 6.20 -17.51
N ALA A 280 10.38 5.65 -16.99
CA ALA A 280 9.35 5.02 -17.78
C ALA A 280 7.94 5.32 -17.22
N GLY A 281 6.93 5.17 -18.07
CA GLY A 281 5.52 5.39 -17.72
C GLY A 281 5.03 6.83 -17.91
N SER A 282 3.75 7.04 -17.65
CA SER A 282 3.02 8.29 -17.82
C SER A 282 1.90 8.42 -16.80
N ILE A 283 1.57 9.65 -16.41
CA ILE A 283 0.35 9.95 -15.64
C ILE A 283 -0.83 9.93 -16.60
N GLU A 284 -1.91 9.24 -16.23
CA GLU A 284 -3.12 9.10 -17.03
C GLU A 284 -4.25 9.99 -16.49
N THR A 285 -4.09 11.31 -16.64
CA THR A 285 -5.02 12.34 -16.16
C THR A 285 -6.48 12.08 -16.52
N SER A 286 -6.75 11.60 -17.74
CA SER A 286 -8.11 11.33 -18.20
C SER A 286 -8.79 10.19 -17.42
N ILE A 287 -8.03 9.20 -16.96
CA ILE A 287 -8.53 8.10 -16.14
C ILE A 287 -8.76 8.58 -14.70
N LEU A 288 -7.82 9.36 -14.14
CA LEU A 288 -7.97 9.98 -12.83
C LEU A 288 -9.23 10.85 -12.75
N LEU A 289 -9.48 11.68 -13.77
CA LEU A 289 -10.71 12.51 -13.84
C LEU A 289 -11.97 11.64 -13.83
N ARG A 290 -12.02 10.57 -14.63
CA ARG A 290 -13.16 9.64 -14.65
C ARG A 290 -13.35 8.95 -13.30
N SER A 291 -12.27 8.51 -12.67
CA SER A 291 -12.30 7.77 -11.40
C SER A 291 -12.70 8.66 -10.21
N PHE A 292 -12.14 9.86 -10.12
CA PHE A 292 -12.34 10.72 -8.94
C PHE A 292 -13.68 11.47 -8.98
N GLN A 293 -14.31 11.56 -10.16
CA GLN A 293 -15.58 12.24 -10.39
C GLN A 293 -16.77 11.29 -10.61
N SER A 294 -16.55 9.97 -10.63
CA SER A 294 -17.60 8.96 -10.75
C SER A 294 -18.47 8.85 -9.50
#